data_AF-A0A6D2J557-F1
#
_entry.id   AF-A0A6D2J557-F1
#
_cell.length_a   1.000
_cell.length_b   1.000
_cell.length_c   1.000
_cell.angle_alpha   90.00
_cell.angle_beta   90.00
_cell.angle_gamma   90.00
#
_symmetry.space_group_name_H-M   'P 1'
#
loop_
_entity.id
_entity.type
_entity.pdbx_description
1 polymer ?
#
loop_
_entity_poly.entity_id
_entity_poly.type
_entity_poly.pdbx_seq_one_letter_code
_entity_poly.pdbx_strand_id
1 'polypeptide(L)'
;MFLLCDDIDTLLFFCLRLWRDVLPQCDPVLERLLLVMYHVYSKDIKPKNGGDGKSVQWKFVRTIWNDFVCGIVVLHRLVLVLRRKDCSFDDQLLSSAIAKCKQELKSLEDKLRSAKDVSEANGFAREVIESSVSHFWKSLFDGREATRVIRKRVLRDLFEPISGKTWDTEIRALTLYSPYILGKDFAKQELKNEAVRLGVGFSLHVAQLMFLLCDDIRSMLWFCYKLWRVVKREWNPNSPVVERLLRVIHHVYLKDIKPRNGVYRNDGSSVKLRLAGTTLHYFQFGVTSLDLLVMSLRGEGSFSDGRVCASMVEEDVKKIEEKLRRGEAVSEANGFRKEAIECSIYGLWESLFDKEAKEATQTLQMIKNEILGDLFLPLHNEVAPPP
;
A
#
# COMPACT_ATOMS: atom_id res chain seq x y z
N MET A 1 7.50 -16.81 26.36
CA MET A 1 8.06 -18.04 26.99
C MET A 1 8.43 -17.77 28.44
N PHE A 2 9.40 -16.90 28.75
CA PHE A 2 9.76 -16.60 30.15
C PHE A 2 8.63 -16.02 31.02
N LEU A 3 7.63 -15.37 30.42
CA LEU A 3 6.43 -14.94 31.18
C LEU A 3 5.52 -16.10 31.61
N LEU A 4 5.60 -17.25 30.94
CA LEU A 4 4.77 -18.43 31.20
C LEU A 4 5.57 -19.58 31.83
N CYS A 5 6.83 -19.37 32.25
CA CYS A 5 7.66 -20.46 32.75
C CYS A 5 7.24 -20.97 34.13
N ASP A 6 6.35 -20.24 34.81
CA ASP A 6 5.66 -20.66 36.02
C ASP A 6 4.63 -21.77 35.76
N ASP A 7 4.16 -21.91 34.50
CA ASP A 7 3.20 -22.93 34.05
C ASP A 7 3.68 -23.56 32.73
N ILE A 8 4.39 -24.68 32.83
CA ILE A 8 5.00 -25.35 31.69
C ILE A 8 3.95 -25.85 30.68
N ASP A 9 2.79 -26.31 31.15
CA ASP A 9 1.75 -26.81 30.27
C ASP A 9 1.16 -25.67 29.42
N THR A 10 0.82 -24.54 30.04
CA THR A 10 0.33 -23.36 29.33
C THR A 10 1.37 -22.82 28.35
N LEU A 11 2.65 -22.78 28.73
CA LEU A 11 3.74 -22.39 27.83
C LEU A 11 3.81 -23.29 26.59
N LEU A 12 3.79 -24.61 26.80
CA LEU A 12 3.93 -25.58 25.71
C LEU A 12 2.70 -25.58 24.80
N PHE A 13 1.49 -25.46 25.34
CA PHE A 13 0.27 -25.30 24.54
C PHE A 13 0.25 -23.99 23.75
N PHE A 14 0.76 -22.88 24.32
CA PHE A 14 0.94 -21.62 23.60
C PHE A 14 1.91 -21.78 22.42
N CYS A 15 3.07 -22.41 22.63
CA CYS A 15 4.03 -22.71 21.57
C CYS A 15 3.45 -23.63 20.48
N LEU A 16 2.70 -24.66 20.88
CA LEU A 16 2.03 -25.58 19.96
C LEU A 16 1.01 -24.85 19.09
N ARG A 17 0.24 -23.93 19.67
CA ARG A 17 -0.74 -23.13 18.92
C ARG A 17 -0.06 -22.18 17.93
N LEU A 18 1.01 -21.49 18.34
CA LEU A 18 1.79 -20.64 17.42
C LEU A 18 2.37 -21.43 16.26
N TRP A 19 2.90 -22.63 16.51
CA TRP A 19 3.51 -23.45 15.47
C TRP A 19 2.49 -24.11 14.55
N ARG A 20 1.38 -24.64 15.09
CA ARG A 20 0.42 -25.44 14.31
C ARG A 20 -0.59 -24.59 13.55
N ASP A 21 -1.04 -23.49 14.16
CA ASP A 21 -2.29 -22.85 13.76
C ASP A 21 -2.11 -21.49 13.04
N VAL A 22 -0.89 -20.94 13.00
CA VAL A 22 -0.62 -19.60 12.45
C VAL A 22 -0.32 -19.60 10.94
N LEU A 23 0.41 -20.59 10.43
CA LEU A 23 0.78 -20.71 9.01
C LEU A 23 0.75 -22.19 8.57
N PRO A 24 0.72 -22.47 7.25
CA PRO A 24 0.79 -23.84 6.74
C PRO A 24 2.02 -24.61 7.24
N GLN A 25 1.87 -25.93 7.42
CA GLN A 25 2.98 -26.80 7.81
C GLN A 25 4.11 -26.76 6.76
N CYS A 26 5.36 -26.77 7.22
CA CYS A 26 6.60 -26.60 6.42
C CYS A 26 6.88 -25.17 5.94
N ASP A 27 6.29 -24.15 6.57
CA ASP A 27 6.73 -22.77 6.38
C ASP A 27 8.13 -22.51 6.99
N PRO A 28 9.09 -21.92 6.23
CA PRO A 28 10.43 -21.63 6.74
C PRO A 28 10.46 -20.71 7.97
N VAL A 29 9.52 -19.78 8.12
CA VAL A 29 9.46 -18.88 9.28
C VAL A 29 9.01 -19.65 10.52
N LEU A 30 7.98 -20.48 10.41
CA LEU A 30 7.56 -21.37 11.50
C LEU A 30 8.64 -22.39 11.89
N GLU A 31 9.42 -22.88 10.94
CA GLU A 31 10.52 -23.80 11.25
C GLU A 31 11.60 -23.14 12.10
N ARG A 32 12.02 -21.91 11.75
CA ARG A 32 13.00 -21.18 12.56
C ARG A 32 12.43 -20.82 13.94
N LEU A 33 11.15 -20.43 13.99
CA LEU A 33 10.47 -20.18 15.25
C LEU A 33 10.40 -21.43 16.14
N LEU A 34 10.11 -22.60 15.57
CA LEU A 34 10.10 -23.87 16.31
C LEU A 34 11.48 -24.20 16.91
N LEU A 35 12.57 -23.99 16.15
CA LEU A 35 13.93 -24.21 16.65
C LEU A 35 14.28 -23.26 17.79
N VAL A 36 13.87 -21.99 17.69
CA VAL A 36 14.01 -21.01 18.78
C VAL A 36 13.24 -21.46 20.02
N MET A 37 11.96 -21.84 19.87
CA MET A 37 11.14 -22.33 20.98
C MET A 37 11.77 -23.54 21.66
N TYR A 38 12.22 -24.53 20.87
CA TYR A 38 12.87 -25.71 21.40
C TYR A 38 14.16 -25.40 22.15
N HIS A 39 15.00 -24.51 21.59
CA HIS A 39 16.25 -24.11 22.22
C HIS A 39 16.01 -23.44 23.58
N VAL A 40 15.16 -22.41 23.61
CA VAL A 40 14.84 -21.65 24.82
C VAL A 40 14.19 -22.55 25.87
N TYR A 41 13.26 -23.41 25.45
CA TYR A 41 12.64 -24.35 26.37
C TYR A 41 13.68 -25.30 26.97
N SER A 42 14.50 -25.94 26.13
CA SER A 42 15.41 -27.01 26.58
C SER A 42 16.55 -26.50 27.44
N LYS A 43 17.10 -25.32 27.13
CA LYS A 43 18.28 -24.77 27.80
C LYS A 43 17.97 -23.85 28.97
N ASP A 44 16.91 -23.05 28.85
CA ASP A 44 16.71 -21.92 29.77
C ASP A 44 15.50 -22.09 30.70
N ILE A 45 14.52 -22.91 30.30
CA ILE A 45 13.24 -23.07 31.02
C ILE A 45 13.12 -24.45 31.65
N LYS A 46 13.26 -25.54 30.89
CA LYS A 46 13.14 -26.92 31.36
C LYS A 46 14.02 -27.26 32.57
N PRO A 47 15.25 -26.74 32.71
CA PRO A 47 16.07 -26.99 33.90
C PRO A 47 15.57 -26.32 35.18
N LYS A 48 14.63 -25.36 35.07
CA LYS A 48 14.00 -24.69 36.20
C LYS A 48 12.69 -25.42 36.48
N ASN A 49 12.54 -25.99 37.68
CA ASN A 49 11.32 -26.71 38.05
C ASN A 49 10.08 -25.82 37.86
N GLY A 50 9.10 -26.31 37.10
CA GLY A 50 7.83 -25.61 36.86
C GLY A 50 6.95 -25.66 38.11
N GLY A 51 6.31 -24.54 38.45
CA GLY A 51 5.25 -24.50 39.44
C GLY A 51 4.02 -25.28 38.94
N ASP A 52 3.23 -25.80 39.88
CA ASP A 52 1.95 -26.41 39.58
C ASP A 52 0.87 -25.33 39.76
N GLY A 53 0.32 -24.82 38.66
CA GLY A 53 -0.69 -23.75 38.70
C GLY A 53 -0.73 -22.89 37.43
N LYS A 54 -1.87 -22.22 37.23
CA LYS A 54 -2.12 -21.35 36.08
C LYS A 54 -1.21 -20.14 36.11
N SER A 55 -0.50 -19.88 35.00
CA SER A 55 0.44 -18.74 34.94
C SER A 55 -0.22 -17.41 35.29
N VAL A 56 0.39 -16.66 36.19
CA VAL A 56 -0.09 -15.33 36.64
C VAL A 56 -0.09 -14.33 35.47
N GLN A 57 0.82 -14.53 34.50
CA GLN A 57 0.97 -13.65 33.33
C GLN A 57 0.08 -14.04 32.15
N TRP A 58 -0.70 -15.12 32.25
CA TRP A 58 -1.52 -15.60 31.14
C TRP A 58 -2.48 -14.53 30.60
N LYS A 59 -3.09 -13.74 31.49
CA LYS A 59 -4.01 -12.65 31.10
C LYS A 59 -3.31 -11.61 30.23
N PHE A 60 -2.06 -11.28 30.54
CA PHE A 60 -1.23 -10.38 29.74
C PHE A 60 -0.81 -11.04 28.41
N VAL A 61 -0.37 -12.30 28.44
CA VAL A 61 0.03 -13.02 27.20
C VAL A 61 -1.14 -13.13 26.21
N ARG A 62 -2.38 -13.24 26.70
CA ARG A 62 -3.57 -13.23 25.86
C ARG A 62 -3.75 -11.93 25.09
N THR A 63 -3.43 -10.77 25.67
CA THR A 63 -3.65 -9.47 24.98
C THR A 63 -2.68 -9.24 23.84
N ILE A 64 -1.47 -9.83 23.92
CA ILE A 64 -0.42 -9.71 22.91
C ILE A 64 -0.44 -10.84 21.86
N TRP A 65 -1.33 -11.83 22.01
CA TRP A 65 -1.45 -12.96 21.08
C TRP A 65 -1.59 -12.52 19.63
N ASN A 66 -2.50 -11.58 19.36
CA ASN A 66 -2.76 -11.11 18.01
C ASN A 66 -1.53 -10.40 17.41
N ASP A 67 -0.78 -9.63 18.21
CA ASP A 67 0.44 -8.95 17.75
C ASP A 67 1.52 -9.96 17.33
N PHE A 68 1.67 -11.07 18.07
CA PHE A 68 2.57 -12.17 17.71
C PHE A 68 2.16 -12.87 16.41
N VAL A 69 0.87 -13.20 16.27
CA VAL A 69 0.33 -13.81 15.04
C VAL A 69 0.53 -12.88 13.84
N CYS A 70 0.25 -11.59 14.01
CA CYS A 70 0.51 -10.55 13.02
C CYS A 70 1.98 -10.52 12.58
N GLY A 71 2.91 -10.44 13.52
CA GLY A 71 4.34 -10.42 13.23
C GLY A 71 4.83 -11.65 12.46
N ILE A 72 4.37 -12.85 12.82
CA ILE A 72 4.74 -14.10 12.14
C ILE A 72 4.23 -14.11 10.69
N VAL A 73 2.96 -13.74 10.47
CA VAL A 73 2.37 -13.73 9.13
C VAL A 73 3.04 -12.71 8.22
N VAL A 74 3.35 -11.52 8.76
CA VAL A 74 4.04 -10.46 8.03
C VAL A 74 5.47 -10.90 7.64
N LEU A 75 6.21 -11.51 8.57
CA LEU A 75 7.55 -12.03 8.31
C LEU A 75 7.54 -13.16 7.26
N HIS A 76 6.60 -14.10 7.35
CA HIS A 76 6.41 -15.15 6.35
C HIS A 76 6.26 -14.60 4.94
N ARG A 77 5.41 -13.58 4.78
CA ARG A 77 5.17 -12.98 3.47
C ARG A 77 6.40 -12.24 2.95
N LEU A 78 7.13 -11.54 3.81
CA LEU A 78 8.42 -10.95 3.44
C LEU A 78 9.41 -12.01 2.94
N VAL A 79 9.46 -13.18 3.60
CA VAL A 79 10.30 -14.31 3.16
C VAL A 79 9.82 -14.89 1.83
N LEU A 80 8.51 -15.06 1.62
CA LEU A 80 7.97 -15.51 0.33
C LEU A 80 8.32 -14.56 -0.81
N VAL A 81 8.23 -13.26 -0.56
CA VAL A 81 8.65 -12.20 -1.48
C VAL A 81 10.13 -12.38 -1.82
N LEU A 82 11.00 -12.38 -0.81
CA LEU A 82 12.46 -12.47 -1.00
C LEU A 82 12.94 -13.80 -1.62
N ARG A 83 12.16 -14.89 -1.50
CA ARG A 83 12.49 -16.20 -2.10
C ARG A 83 12.09 -16.36 -3.56
N ARG A 84 11.24 -15.49 -4.13
CA ARG A 84 10.87 -15.58 -5.55
C ARG A 84 12.08 -15.26 -6.43
N LYS A 85 12.45 -16.19 -7.30
CA LYS A 85 13.57 -16.04 -8.25
C LYS A 85 13.26 -15.12 -9.44
N ASP A 86 11.99 -14.83 -9.71
CA ASP A 86 11.54 -14.27 -10.99
C ASP A 86 11.17 -12.77 -10.96
N CYS A 87 11.59 -11.97 -9.98
CA CYS A 87 11.23 -10.55 -9.96
C CYS A 87 12.38 -9.64 -9.52
N SER A 88 12.67 -8.63 -10.33
CA SER A 88 13.24 -7.37 -9.86
C SER A 88 12.27 -6.77 -8.83
N PHE A 89 12.57 -6.97 -7.54
CA PHE A 89 11.86 -6.23 -6.52
C PHE A 89 12.27 -4.77 -6.61
N ASP A 90 11.29 -3.89 -6.72
CA ASP A 90 11.49 -2.47 -6.48
C ASP A 90 11.71 -2.26 -4.99
N ASP A 91 12.81 -1.58 -4.71
CA ASP A 91 13.24 -1.19 -3.38
C ASP A 91 12.11 -0.49 -2.62
N GLN A 92 11.19 0.21 -3.28
CA GLN A 92 10.07 0.90 -2.64
C GLN A 92 9.00 -0.04 -2.06
N LEU A 93 8.58 -1.10 -2.78
CA LEU A 93 7.63 -2.08 -2.26
C LEU A 93 8.23 -2.92 -1.13
N LEU A 94 9.51 -3.31 -1.31
CA LEU A 94 10.25 -4.02 -0.29
C LEU A 94 10.43 -3.13 0.96
N SER A 95 10.74 -1.85 0.77
CA SER A 95 10.86 -0.87 1.87
C SER A 95 9.52 -0.64 2.58
N SER A 96 8.41 -0.52 1.86
CA SER A 96 7.06 -0.40 2.45
C SER A 96 6.71 -1.63 3.28
N ALA A 97 6.96 -2.83 2.76
CA ALA A 97 6.77 -4.08 3.49
C ALA A 97 7.64 -4.14 4.76
N ILE A 98 8.94 -3.80 4.66
CA ILE A 98 9.87 -3.75 5.80
C ILE A 98 9.41 -2.71 6.84
N ALA A 99 8.94 -1.54 6.41
CA ALA A 99 8.45 -0.49 7.31
C ALA A 99 7.23 -0.98 8.11
N LYS A 100 6.27 -1.64 7.45
CA LYS A 100 5.12 -2.28 8.11
C LYS A 100 5.57 -3.36 9.09
N CYS A 101 6.51 -4.24 8.71
CA CYS A 101 7.10 -5.21 9.65
C CYS A 101 7.68 -4.53 10.90
N LYS A 102 8.46 -3.47 10.71
CA LYS A 102 9.09 -2.72 11.81
C LYS A 102 8.04 -2.09 12.74
N GLN A 103 6.96 -1.55 12.18
CA GLN A 103 5.89 -0.94 12.96
C GLN A 103 5.18 -1.96 13.86
N GLU A 104 4.82 -3.13 13.31
CA GLU A 104 4.19 -4.22 14.08
C GLU A 104 5.12 -4.74 15.19
N LEU A 105 6.41 -4.95 14.87
CA LEU A 105 7.41 -5.37 15.85
C LEU A 105 7.59 -4.35 16.97
N LYS A 106 7.62 -3.05 16.63
CA LYS A 106 7.72 -1.98 17.62
C LYS A 106 6.51 -1.95 18.54
N SER A 107 5.30 -2.09 17.99
CA SER A 107 4.08 -2.15 18.82
C SER A 107 4.12 -3.33 19.79
N LEU A 108 4.63 -4.49 19.37
CA LEU A 108 4.77 -5.66 20.22
C LEU A 108 5.83 -5.46 21.31
N GLU A 109 6.99 -4.87 20.95
CA GLU A 109 8.05 -4.56 21.90
C GLU A 109 7.61 -3.55 22.98
N ASP A 110 6.86 -2.51 22.58
CA ASP A 110 6.33 -1.51 23.51
C ASP A 110 5.34 -2.14 24.51
N LYS A 111 4.48 -3.07 24.06
CA LYS A 111 3.60 -3.85 24.95
C LYS A 111 4.40 -4.73 25.90
N LEU A 112 5.40 -5.46 25.40
CA LEU A 112 6.25 -6.37 26.19
C LEU A 112 7.10 -5.64 27.24
N ARG A 113 7.43 -4.36 27.02
CA ARG A 113 8.19 -3.55 27.98
C ARG A 113 7.55 -3.48 29.36
N SER A 114 6.21 -3.51 29.43
CA SER A 114 5.46 -3.51 30.68
C SER A 114 5.67 -4.75 31.56
N ALA A 115 6.14 -5.85 30.98
CA ALA A 115 6.40 -7.12 31.67
C ALA A 115 7.90 -7.49 31.69
N LYS A 116 8.78 -6.51 31.39
CA LYS A 116 10.22 -6.73 31.28
C LYS A 116 10.81 -7.28 32.58
N ASP A 117 10.54 -6.63 33.71
CA ASP A 117 11.08 -7.01 35.02
C ASP A 117 10.70 -8.44 35.41
N VAL A 118 9.46 -8.86 35.09
CA VAL A 118 8.98 -10.23 35.32
C VAL A 118 9.75 -11.24 34.47
N SER A 119 9.97 -10.91 33.19
CA SER A 119 10.73 -11.82 32.30
C SER A 119 12.19 -11.96 32.73
N GLU A 120 12.83 -10.88 33.17
CA GLU A 120 14.22 -10.88 33.64
C GLU A 120 14.37 -11.62 34.97
N ALA A 121 13.42 -11.45 35.91
CA ALA A 121 13.37 -12.23 37.14
C ALA A 121 13.25 -13.74 36.86
N ASN A 122 12.55 -14.12 35.79
CA ASN A 122 12.44 -15.50 35.33
C ASN A 122 13.69 -16.00 34.56
N GLY A 123 14.71 -15.15 34.46
CA GLY A 123 16.02 -15.44 33.86
C GLY A 123 16.07 -15.22 32.35
N PHE A 124 15.22 -14.35 31.80
CA PHE A 124 15.38 -13.86 30.43
C PHE A 124 16.61 -12.95 30.33
N ALA A 125 17.62 -13.38 29.58
CA ALA A 125 18.80 -12.58 29.26
C ALA A 125 18.82 -12.31 27.74
N ARG A 126 18.39 -11.09 27.34
CA ARG A 126 18.17 -10.75 25.92
C ARG A 126 19.42 -10.99 25.09
N GLU A 127 20.57 -10.51 25.54
CA GLU A 127 21.83 -10.54 24.80
C GLU A 127 22.33 -11.97 24.56
N VAL A 128 22.15 -12.85 25.55
CA VAL A 128 22.55 -14.27 25.46
C VAL A 128 21.64 -15.04 24.52
N ILE A 129 20.33 -14.81 24.61
CA ILE A 129 19.33 -15.49 23.79
C ILE A 129 19.38 -14.98 22.35
N GLU A 130 19.62 -13.68 22.14
CA GLU A 130 19.68 -13.04 20.81
C GLU A 130 20.73 -13.69 19.90
N SER A 131 21.93 -13.97 20.41
CA SER A 131 22.97 -14.65 19.65
C SER A 131 22.51 -16.04 19.16
N SER A 132 21.84 -16.79 20.04
CA SER A 132 21.29 -18.12 19.73
C SER A 132 20.13 -18.03 18.74
N VAL A 133 19.25 -17.04 18.88
CA VAL A 133 18.14 -16.78 17.97
C VAL A 133 18.66 -16.39 16.58
N SER A 134 19.60 -15.46 16.51
CA SER A 134 20.24 -14.98 15.27
C SER A 134 20.83 -16.13 14.46
N HIS A 135 21.50 -17.07 15.12
CA HIS A 135 22.04 -18.27 14.47
C HIS A 135 20.98 -19.07 13.70
N PHE A 136 19.78 -19.28 14.27
CA PHE A 136 18.70 -19.99 13.57
C PHE A 136 18.21 -19.21 12.34
N TRP A 137 18.02 -17.89 12.47
CA TRP A 137 17.52 -17.05 11.39
C TRP A 137 18.51 -16.82 10.24
N LYS A 138 19.83 -16.88 10.48
CA LYS A 138 20.85 -16.77 9.40
C LYS A 138 20.64 -17.78 8.27
N SER A 139 20.16 -18.97 8.61
CA SER A 139 19.87 -20.04 7.65
C SER A 139 18.49 -19.94 6.99
N LEU A 140 17.72 -18.86 7.20
CA LEU A 140 16.35 -18.73 6.70
C LEU A 140 16.26 -18.80 5.18
N PHE A 141 17.29 -18.33 4.46
CA PHE A 141 17.35 -18.36 2.99
C PHE A 141 18.25 -19.47 2.45
N ASP A 142 19.00 -20.14 3.30
CA ASP A 142 19.68 -21.37 2.94
C ASP A 142 18.60 -22.41 2.62
N GLY A 143 18.57 -22.95 1.41
CA GLY A 143 17.63 -24.01 0.99
C GLY A 143 17.73 -25.33 1.78
N ARG A 144 18.44 -25.34 2.92
CA ARG A 144 18.45 -26.39 3.93
C ARG A 144 17.23 -26.23 4.83
N GLU A 145 16.12 -26.79 4.38
CA GLU A 145 15.04 -27.17 5.30
C GLU A 145 15.61 -28.10 6.37
N ALA A 146 15.19 -27.93 7.63
CA ALA A 146 15.58 -28.86 8.67
C ALA A 146 15.19 -30.27 8.20
N THR A 147 16.11 -31.24 8.23
CA THR A 147 15.79 -32.59 7.75
C THR A 147 14.53 -33.05 8.50
N ARG A 148 13.59 -33.66 7.76
CA ARG A 148 12.30 -34.11 8.31
C ARG A 148 12.45 -34.91 9.61
N VAL A 149 13.58 -35.60 9.77
CA VAL A 149 14.01 -36.33 10.96
C VAL A 149 14.29 -35.41 12.16
N ILE A 150 15.05 -34.32 11.97
CA ILE A 150 15.32 -33.32 13.02
C ILE A 150 14.01 -32.66 13.46
N ARG A 151 13.14 -32.28 12.51
CA ARG A 151 11.84 -31.67 12.81
C ARG A 151 10.97 -32.57 13.70
N LYS A 152 10.85 -33.86 13.34
CA LYS A 152 10.07 -34.83 14.13
C LYS A 152 10.63 -35.00 15.54
N ARG A 153 11.97 -35.06 15.69
CA ARG A 153 12.62 -35.14 17.00
C ARG A 153 12.30 -33.91 17.84
N VAL A 154 12.48 -32.70 17.29
CA VAL A 154 12.19 -31.44 17.99
C VAL A 154 10.73 -31.37 18.45
N LEU A 155 9.77 -31.70 17.57
CA LEU A 155 8.36 -31.68 17.93
C LEU A 155 8.01 -32.64 19.05
N ARG A 156 8.51 -33.88 18.96
CA ARG A 156 8.31 -34.87 20.01
C ARG A 156 8.93 -34.39 21.31
N ASP A 157 10.21 -34.03 21.30
CA ASP A 157 10.94 -33.70 22.53
C ASP A 157 10.41 -32.41 23.20
N LEU A 158 9.89 -31.45 22.42
CA LEU A 158 9.27 -30.22 22.94
C LEU A 158 7.87 -30.45 23.52
N PHE A 159 7.04 -31.26 22.84
CA PHE A 159 5.62 -31.40 23.17
C PHE A 159 5.27 -32.71 23.88
N GLU A 160 6.23 -33.62 24.10
CA GLU A 160 6.04 -34.83 24.91
C GLU A 160 5.39 -34.54 26.28
N PRO A 161 5.79 -33.49 27.04
CA PRO A 161 5.21 -33.24 28.36
C PRO A 161 3.71 -32.96 28.36
N ILE A 162 3.17 -32.48 27.24
CA ILE A 162 1.74 -32.20 27.05
C ILE A 162 1.04 -33.25 26.18
N SER A 163 1.75 -34.31 25.78
CA SER A 163 1.19 -35.41 25.00
C SER A 163 0.09 -36.12 25.81
N GLY A 164 -1.11 -36.23 25.24
CA GLY A 164 -2.28 -36.81 25.93
C GLY A 164 -3.00 -35.88 26.92
N LYS A 165 -2.49 -34.66 27.18
CA LYS A 165 -3.17 -33.66 28.01
C LYS A 165 -4.22 -32.89 27.20
N THR A 166 -5.31 -32.47 27.85
CA THR A 166 -6.33 -31.64 27.23
C THR A 166 -5.92 -30.17 27.21
N TRP A 167 -6.14 -29.50 26.08
CA TRP A 167 -5.95 -28.06 25.96
C TRP A 167 -6.82 -27.32 26.97
N ASP A 168 -6.24 -26.32 27.64
CA ASP A 168 -7.00 -25.32 28.38
C ASP A 168 -7.99 -24.59 27.43
N THR A 169 -9.24 -24.45 27.88
CA THR A 169 -10.34 -23.79 27.16
C THR A 169 -9.97 -22.36 26.73
N GLU A 170 -9.18 -21.64 27.52
CA GLU A 170 -8.76 -20.28 27.21
C GLU A 170 -7.72 -20.22 26.09
N ILE A 171 -6.84 -21.22 25.98
CA ILE A 171 -5.90 -21.33 24.86
C ILE A 171 -6.67 -21.64 23.58
N ARG A 172 -7.71 -22.48 23.65
CA ARG A 172 -8.59 -22.75 22.50
C ARG A 172 -9.34 -21.50 22.03
N ALA A 173 -9.71 -20.61 22.95
CA ALA A 173 -10.43 -19.38 22.67
C ALA A 173 -9.56 -18.28 22.02
N LEU A 174 -8.24 -18.45 21.95
CA LEU A 174 -7.36 -17.50 21.26
C LEU A 174 -7.74 -17.40 19.78
N THR A 175 -8.15 -16.20 19.34
CA THR A 175 -8.56 -15.95 17.97
C THR A 175 -7.37 -16.10 17.02
N LEU A 176 -7.51 -16.92 15.99
CA LEU A 176 -6.62 -16.89 14.84
C LEU A 176 -7.15 -15.80 13.91
N TYR A 177 -6.78 -14.56 14.20
CA TYR A 177 -6.94 -13.52 13.21
C TYR A 177 -5.94 -13.82 12.10
N SER A 178 -6.40 -14.00 10.86
CA SER A 178 -5.53 -13.89 9.70
C SER A 178 -5.39 -12.41 9.43
N PRO A 179 -4.28 -11.77 9.80
CA PRO A 179 -4.09 -10.38 9.45
C PRO A 179 -3.83 -10.36 7.95
N TYR A 180 -4.89 -10.12 7.20
CA TYR A 180 -4.83 -9.84 5.77
C TYR A 180 -4.18 -8.46 5.49
N ILE A 181 -3.27 -7.98 6.34
CA ILE A 181 -2.61 -6.67 6.19
C ILE A 181 -1.80 -6.58 4.90
N LEU A 182 -1.24 -7.70 4.43
CA LEU A 182 -0.60 -7.77 3.12
C LEU A 182 -1.52 -8.39 2.04
N GLY A 183 -2.69 -9.00 2.32
CA GLY A 183 -3.44 -9.76 1.29
C GLY A 183 -2.64 -10.83 0.48
N LYS A 184 -3.32 -11.62 -0.37
CA LYS A 184 -2.66 -12.35 -1.49
C LYS A 184 -2.24 -11.38 -2.60
N ASP A 185 -2.94 -10.24 -2.63
CA ASP A 185 -2.84 -9.18 -3.61
C ASP A 185 -2.03 -7.98 -3.10
N PHE A 186 -1.10 -8.15 -2.14
CA PHE A 186 -0.35 -7.02 -1.54
C PHE A 186 0.22 -6.08 -2.61
N ALA A 187 1.00 -6.67 -3.51
CA ALA A 187 1.69 -5.96 -4.56
C ALA A 187 0.68 -5.26 -5.47
N LYS A 188 -0.48 -5.89 -5.72
CA LYS A 188 -1.55 -5.30 -6.51
C LYS A 188 -2.24 -4.14 -5.78
N GLN A 189 -2.46 -4.25 -4.47
CA GLN A 189 -3.06 -3.17 -3.66
C GLN A 189 -2.11 -1.99 -3.48
N GLU A 190 -0.83 -2.26 -3.22
CA GLU A 190 0.18 -1.21 -3.12
C GLU A 190 0.38 -0.52 -4.49
N LEU A 191 0.36 -1.27 -5.60
CA LEU A 191 0.35 -0.68 -6.94
C LEU A 191 -0.94 0.10 -7.26
N LYS A 192 -2.09 -0.29 -6.71
CA LYS A 192 -3.32 0.52 -6.82
C LYS A 192 -3.19 1.83 -6.07
N ASN A 193 -2.66 1.79 -4.85
CA ASN A 193 -2.40 3.00 -4.08
C ASN A 193 -1.39 3.91 -4.80
N GLU A 194 -0.37 3.32 -5.42
CA GLU A 194 0.58 4.05 -6.23
C GLU A 194 -0.08 4.65 -7.48
N ALA A 195 -0.91 3.90 -8.19
CA ALA A 195 -1.67 4.43 -9.33
C ALA A 195 -2.57 5.62 -8.94
N VAL A 196 -3.18 5.58 -7.75
CA VAL A 196 -3.93 6.71 -7.19
C VAL A 196 -3.01 7.90 -6.93
N ARG A 197 -1.86 7.70 -6.28
CA ARG A 197 -0.88 8.77 -6.01
C ARG A 197 -0.33 9.40 -7.29
N LEU A 198 0.03 8.58 -8.27
CA LEU A 198 0.48 9.03 -9.58
C LEU A 198 -0.63 9.80 -10.31
N GLY A 199 -1.87 9.33 -10.23
CA GLY A 199 -3.03 10.05 -10.77
C GLY A 199 -3.24 11.42 -10.12
N VAL A 200 -3.11 11.52 -8.79
CA VAL A 200 -3.19 12.79 -8.05
C VAL A 200 -2.03 13.71 -8.43
N GLY A 201 -0.79 13.21 -8.43
CA GLY A 201 0.40 13.97 -8.81
C GLY A 201 0.32 14.48 -10.24
N PHE A 202 -0.09 13.63 -11.19
CA PHE A 202 -0.32 14.03 -12.57
C PHE A 202 -1.42 15.11 -12.68
N SER A 203 -2.53 14.93 -11.95
CA SER A 203 -3.65 15.88 -11.91
C SER A 203 -3.27 17.24 -11.34
N LEU A 204 -2.37 17.28 -10.35
CA LEU A 204 -1.83 18.53 -9.81
C LEU A 204 -1.09 19.34 -10.87
N HIS A 205 -0.33 18.70 -11.75
CA HIS A 205 0.35 19.39 -12.84
C HIS A 205 -0.62 19.86 -13.93
N VAL A 206 -1.71 19.13 -14.19
CA VAL A 206 -2.81 19.62 -15.04
C VAL A 206 -3.42 20.87 -14.42
N ALA A 207 -3.74 20.84 -13.12
CA ALA A 207 -4.27 22.00 -12.40
C ALA A 207 -3.30 23.18 -12.45
N GLN A 208 -2.02 22.96 -12.17
CA GLN A 208 -0.98 24.00 -12.25
C GLN A 208 -0.94 24.66 -13.63
N LEU A 209 -1.07 23.88 -14.71
CA LEU A 209 -1.18 24.43 -16.07
C LEU A 209 -2.46 25.23 -16.29
N MET A 210 -3.59 24.79 -15.72
CA MET A 210 -4.83 25.57 -15.80
C MET A 210 -4.66 26.93 -15.15
N PHE A 211 -4.03 27.00 -13.97
CA PHE A 211 -3.68 28.26 -13.32
C PHE A 211 -2.63 29.06 -14.09
N LEU A 212 -1.69 28.40 -14.76
CA LEU A 212 -0.71 29.09 -15.58
C LEU A 212 -1.33 29.79 -16.80
N LEU A 213 -2.38 29.18 -17.37
CA LEU A 213 -3.08 29.67 -18.55
C LEU A 213 -4.33 30.47 -18.22
N CYS A 214 -4.71 30.62 -16.95
CA CYS A 214 -5.97 31.24 -16.58
C CYS A 214 -6.01 32.75 -16.88
N ASP A 215 -4.87 33.37 -17.17
CA ASP A 215 -4.80 34.73 -17.73
C ASP A 215 -5.63 34.87 -19.01
N ASP A 216 -5.79 33.78 -19.75
CA ASP A 216 -6.73 33.66 -20.86
C ASP A 216 -7.54 32.35 -20.76
N ILE A 217 -8.79 32.47 -20.30
CA ILE A 217 -9.72 31.33 -20.15
C ILE A 217 -9.88 30.56 -21.45
N ARG A 218 -9.81 31.23 -22.60
CA ARG A 218 -9.88 30.56 -23.91
C ARG A 218 -8.70 29.62 -24.11
N SER A 219 -7.47 30.08 -23.94
CA SER A 219 -6.24 29.28 -24.02
C SER A 219 -6.26 28.09 -23.05
N MET A 220 -6.70 28.33 -21.82
CA MET A 220 -6.84 27.28 -20.81
C MET A 220 -7.84 26.21 -21.25
N LEU A 221 -9.05 26.60 -21.66
CA LEU A 221 -10.09 25.66 -22.13
C LEU A 221 -9.63 24.91 -23.39
N TRP A 222 -8.94 25.57 -24.32
CA TRP A 222 -8.39 24.93 -25.51
C TRP A 222 -7.33 23.89 -25.17
N PHE A 223 -6.48 24.16 -24.17
CA PHE A 223 -5.50 23.20 -23.68
C PHE A 223 -6.20 21.97 -23.08
N CYS A 224 -7.17 22.17 -22.18
CA CYS A 224 -7.95 21.08 -21.60
C CYS A 224 -8.70 20.27 -22.67
N TYR A 225 -9.27 20.93 -23.68
CA TYR A 225 -9.93 20.29 -24.81
C TYR A 225 -8.96 19.47 -25.66
N LYS A 226 -7.74 19.98 -25.93
CA LYS A 226 -6.70 19.22 -26.63
C LYS A 226 -6.30 17.97 -25.85
N LEU A 227 -6.06 18.12 -24.54
CA LEU A 227 -5.70 17.00 -23.67
C LEU A 227 -6.81 15.94 -23.71
N TRP A 228 -8.06 16.35 -23.53
CA TRP A 228 -9.22 15.44 -23.61
C TRP A 228 -9.38 14.77 -24.97
N ARG A 229 -9.28 15.53 -26.08
CA ARG A 229 -9.47 14.99 -27.44
C ARG A 229 -8.41 13.98 -27.83
N VAL A 230 -7.15 14.24 -27.48
CA VAL A 230 -6.06 13.36 -27.88
C VAL A 230 -6.20 12.03 -27.16
N VAL A 231 -6.49 12.04 -25.87
CA VAL A 231 -6.73 10.80 -25.14
C VAL A 231 -8.00 10.09 -25.63
N LYS A 232 -9.07 10.82 -26.01
CA LYS A 232 -10.29 10.22 -26.57
C LYS A 232 -10.10 9.57 -27.95
N ARG A 233 -9.23 10.11 -28.81
CA ARG A 233 -9.05 9.59 -30.19
C ARG A 233 -8.25 8.31 -30.24
N GLU A 234 -7.32 8.13 -29.31
CA GLU A 234 -6.40 6.99 -29.31
C GLU A 234 -6.92 5.81 -28.48
N TRP A 235 -7.90 6.02 -27.58
CA TRP A 235 -8.27 5.02 -26.56
C TRP A 235 -9.77 4.93 -26.25
N ASN A 236 -10.13 3.99 -25.38
CA ASN A 236 -11.50 3.71 -24.97
C ASN A 236 -12.15 4.96 -24.31
N PRO A 237 -13.28 5.48 -24.85
CA PRO A 237 -13.95 6.65 -24.29
C PRO A 237 -14.49 6.44 -22.86
N ASN A 238 -14.49 5.20 -22.37
CA ASN A 238 -14.86 4.81 -21.01
C ASN A 238 -13.64 4.58 -20.08
N SER A 239 -12.46 5.07 -20.45
CA SER A 239 -11.27 5.03 -19.58
C SER A 239 -11.58 5.69 -18.21
N PRO A 240 -11.36 4.98 -17.09
CA PRO A 240 -11.55 5.55 -15.76
C PRO A 240 -10.53 6.67 -15.48
N VAL A 241 -9.33 6.61 -16.05
CA VAL A 241 -8.31 7.65 -15.90
C VAL A 241 -8.75 8.96 -16.58
N VAL A 242 -9.26 8.87 -17.81
CA VAL A 242 -9.78 10.03 -18.54
C VAL A 242 -10.97 10.67 -17.82
N GLU A 243 -11.84 9.83 -17.27
CA GLU A 243 -13.00 10.29 -16.52
C GLU A 243 -12.59 11.01 -15.23
N ARG A 244 -11.64 10.48 -14.46
CA ARG A 244 -11.10 11.18 -13.28
C ARG A 244 -10.43 12.51 -13.64
N LEU A 245 -9.62 12.54 -14.71
CA LEU A 245 -8.99 13.78 -15.16
C LEU A 245 -10.01 14.84 -15.59
N LEU A 246 -11.07 14.44 -16.28
CA LEU A 246 -12.13 15.37 -16.67
C LEU A 246 -12.86 15.95 -15.46
N ARG A 247 -13.13 15.14 -14.43
CA ARG A 247 -13.70 15.62 -13.16
C ARG A 247 -12.77 16.59 -12.45
N VAL A 248 -11.45 16.34 -12.44
CA VAL A 248 -10.45 17.27 -11.89
C VAL A 248 -10.49 18.61 -12.62
N ILE A 249 -10.40 18.58 -13.96
CA ILE A 249 -10.43 19.80 -14.78
C ILE A 249 -11.70 20.60 -14.48
N HIS A 250 -12.85 19.93 -14.45
CA HIS A 250 -14.11 20.58 -14.14
C HIS A 250 -14.13 21.20 -12.74
N HIS A 251 -13.65 20.46 -11.75
CA HIS A 251 -13.59 20.89 -10.35
C HIS A 251 -12.72 22.15 -10.19
N VAL A 252 -11.49 22.12 -10.71
CA VAL A 252 -10.54 23.24 -10.63
C VAL A 252 -11.09 24.45 -11.37
N TYR A 253 -11.68 24.24 -12.55
CA TYR A 253 -12.28 25.33 -13.32
C TYR A 253 -13.41 26.01 -12.55
N LEU A 254 -14.39 25.25 -12.05
CA LEU A 254 -15.56 25.80 -11.39
C LEU A 254 -15.26 26.43 -10.04
N LYS A 255 -14.42 25.78 -9.22
CA LYS A 255 -14.19 26.23 -7.85
C LYS A 255 -13.12 27.31 -7.75
N ASP A 256 -12.06 27.21 -8.54
CA ASP A 256 -10.88 28.04 -8.32
C ASP A 256 -10.68 29.11 -9.39
N ILE A 257 -10.98 28.81 -10.66
CA ILE A 257 -10.65 29.70 -11.79
C ILE A 257 -11.83 30.60 -12.18
N LYS A 258 -12.99 30.02 -12.48
CA LYS A 258 -14.20 30.74 -12.92
C LYS A 258 -14.60 31.88 -11.97
N PRO A 259 -14.57 31.72 -10.63
CA PRO A 259 -14.93 32.80 -9.72
C PRO A 259 -13.96 33.99 -9.73
N ARG A 260 -12.69 33.77 -10.09
CA ARG A 260 -11.64 34.80 -10.07
C ARG A 260 -11.52 35.57 -11.37
N ASN A 261 -11.68 34.89 -12.50
CA ASN A 261 -11.36 35.46 -13.80
C ASN A 261 -12.60 35.87 -14.61
N GLY A 262 -13.80 35.67 -14.04
CA GLY A 262 -15.06 36.01 -14.68
C GLY A 262 -15.42 35.07 -15.84
N VAL A 263 -16.31 35.54 -16.72
CA VAL A 263 -16.78 34.78 -17.90
C VAL A 263 -15.78 34.91 -19.05
N TYR A 264 -15.71 33.86 -19.88
CA TYR A 264 -15.01 33.78 -21.15
C TYR A 264 -14.94 35.13 -21.91
N ARG A 265 -13.73 35.56 -22.29
CA ARG A 265 -13.50 36.72 -23.17
C ARG A 265 -12.73 36.28 -24.43
N ASN A 266 -13.02 36.93 -25.55
CA ASN A 266 -12.60 36.50 -26.89
C ASN A 266 -11.31 37.19 -27.40
N ASP A 267 -10.56 37.85 -26.51
CA ASP A 267 -9.50 38.79 -26.85
C ASP A 267 -8.18 38.46 -26.14
N GLY A 268 -7.55 37.34 -26.52
CA GLY A 268 -6.20 37.05 -26.05
C GLY A 268 -5.65 35.67 -26.41
N SER A 269 -4.33 35.52 -26.25
CA SER A 269 -3.64 34.24 -26.13
C SER A 269 -2.84 34.31 -24.84
N SER A 270 -2.89 33.27 -24.02
CA SER A 270 -2.09 33.22 -22.79
C SER A 270 -0.60 33.41 -23.13
N VAL A 271 0.10 34.22 -22.34
CA VAL A 271 1.54 34.45 -22.49
C VAL A 271 2.33 33.14 -22.32
N LYS A 272 1.74 32.16 -21.64
CA LYS A 272 2.34 30.86 -21.33
C LYS A 272 1.84 29.72 -22.22
N LEU A 273 1.01 30.01 -23.23
CA LEU A 273 0.48 28.99 -24.14
C LEU A 273 1.59 28.19 -24.85
N ARG A 274 2.72 28.83 -25.20
CA ARG A 274 3.88 28.14 -25.79
C ARG A 274 4.48 27.09 -24.85
N LEU A 275 4.56 27.39 -23.54
CA LEU A 275 5.07 26.45 -22.53
C LEU A 275 4.13 25.24 -22.39
N ALA A 276 2.82 25.50 -22.33
CA ALA A 276 1.79 24.46 -22.27
C ALA A 276 1.86 23.55 -23.50
N GLY A 277 2.02 24.13 -24.70
CA GLY A 277 2.19 23.38 -25.94
C GLY A 277 3.39 22.42 -25.91
N THR A 278 4.54 22.85 -25.37
CA THR A 278 5.74 21.99 -25.28
C THR A 278 5.67 20.91 -24.19
N THR A 279 4.65 20.96 -23.34
CA THR A 279 4.46 20.00 -22.24
C THR A 279 3.36 18.99 -22.57
N LEU A 280 2.48 19.32 -23.53
CA LEU A 280 1.29 18.55 -23.88
C LEU A 280 1.56 17.08 -24.22
N HIS A 281 2.67 16.77 -24.92
CA HIS A 281 2.97 15.38 -25.27
C HIS A 281 3.33 14.53 -24.06
N TYR A 282 4.01 15.09 -23.04
CA TYR A 282 4.26 14.37 -21.78
C TYR A 282 2.97 14.10 -21.02
N PHE A 283 1.99 15.02 -21.08
CA PHE A 283 0.66 14.74 -20.54
C PHE A 283 -0.01 13.59 -21.31
N GLN A 284 0.05 13.59 -22.64
CA GLN A 284 -0.56 12.54 -23.46
C GLN A 284 0.05 11.16 -23.16
N PHE A 285 1.37 11.07 -23.08
CA PHE A 285 2.07 9.83 -22.71
C PHE A 285 1.77 9.41 -21.27
N GLY A 286 1.80 10.34 -20.32
CA GLY A 286 1.51 10.05 -18.92
C GLY A 286 0.08 9.54 -18.70
N VAL A 287 -0.94 10.13 -19.36
CA VAL A 287 -2.32 9.60 -19.30
C VAL A 287 -2.39 8.19 -19.88
N THR A 288 -1.71 7.95 -21.00
CA THR A 288 -1.69 6.64 -21.65
C THR A 288 -1.09 5.56 -20.74
N SER A 289 0.09 5.84 -20.18
CA SER A 289 0.78 4.93 -19.26
C SER A 289 -0.04 4.66 -17.99
N LEU A 290 -0.72 5.69 -17.48
CA LEU A 290 -1.59 5.56 -16.31
C LEU A 290 -2.85 4.74 -16.62
N ASP A 291 -3.43 4.88 -17.81
CA ASP A 291 -4.58 4.08 -18.23
C ASP A 291 -4.21 2.60 -18.37
N LEU A 292 -3.07 2.29 -18.98
CA LEU A 292 -2.54 0.93 -19.07
C LEU A 292 -2.31 0.30 -17.68
N LEU A 293 -1.71 1.06 -16.75
CA LEU A 293 -1.55 0.66 -15.36
C LEU A 293 -2.90 0.32 -14.72
N VAL A 294 -3.89 1.20 -14.85
CA VAL A 294 -5.21 1.03 -14.23
C VAL A 294 -5.99 -0.13 -14.84
N MET A 295 -5.95 -0.30 -16.17
CA MET A 295 -6.57 -1.44 -16.87
C MET A 295 -5.98 -2.78 -16.40
N SER A 296 -4.65 -2.86 -16.31
CA SER A 296 -3.94 -4.02 -15.79
C SER A 296 -4.36 -4.36 -14.35
N LEU A 297 -4.48 -3.34 -13.49
CA LEU A 297 -4.89 -3.52 -12.09
C LEU A 297 -6.38 -3.87 -11.92
N ARG A 298 -7.25 -3.51 -12.88
CA ARG A 298 -8.70 -3.83 -12.84
C ARG A 298 -9.03 -5.27 -13.26
N GLY A 299 -8.14 -5.97 -13.96
CA GLY A 299 -8.24 -7.42 -14.20
C GLY A 299 -8.54 -7.85 -15.63
N GLU A 300 -8.24 -7.02 -16.63
CA GLU A 300 -8.41 -7.35 -18.06
C GLU A 300 -7.12 -7.92 -18.73
N GLY A 301 -6.07 -8.27 -17.99
CA GLY A 301 -4.82 -8.79 -18.56
C GLY A 301 -3.86 -9.47 -17.57
N SER A 302 -2.78 -10.07 -18.09
CA SER A 302 -1.74 -10.76 -17.31
C SER A 302 -0.85 -9.79 -16.52
N PHE A 303 -0.51 -10.16 -15.27
CA PHE A 303 0.14 -9.36 -14.23
C PHE A 303 1.63 -9.00 -14.46
N SER A 304 2.12 -9.00 -15.70
CA SER A 304 3.57 -8.83 -15.96
C SER A 304 4.04 -7.38 -16.18
N ASP A 305 3.15 -6.39 -16.36
CA ASP A 305 3.55 -5.08 -16.92
C ASP A 305 3.12 -3.83 -16.11
N GLY A 306 2.44 -3.99 -14.97
CA GLY A 306 1.93 -2.84 -14.19
C GLY A 306 3.02 -1.90 -13.68
N ARG A 307 4.17 -2.44 -13.24
CA ARG A 307 5.29 -1.60 -12.77
C ARG A 307 5.93 -0.79 -13.89
N VAL A 308 6.15 -1.39 -15.06
CA VAL A 308 6.75 -0.65 -16.18
C VAL A 308 5.88 0.54 -16.53
N CYS A 309 4.56 0.36 -16.55
CA CYS A 309 3.61 1.44 -16.73
C CYS A 309 3.71 2.51 -15.61
N ALA A 310 3.80 2.12 -14.34
CA ALA A 310 3.96 3.08 -13.23
C ALA A 310 5.25 3.91 -13.37
N SER A 311 6.39 3.29 -13.67
CA SER A 311 7.65 3.99 -13.89
C SER A 311 7.62 4.92 -15.11
N MET A 312 6.92 4.55 -16.18
CA MET A 312 6.69 5.44 -17.32
C MET A 312 5.89 6.68 -16.90
N VAL A 313 4.84 6.52 -16.08
CA VAL A 313 4.06 7.65 -15.54
C VAL A 313 4.94 8.55 -14.67
N GLU A 314 5.75 7.98 -13.78
CA GLU A 314 6.68 8.74 -12.93
C GLU A 314 7.67 9.57 -13.77
N GLU A 315 8.24 8.96 -14.81
CA GLU A 315 9.17 9.65 -15.71
C GLU A 315 8.50 10.82 -16.43
N ASP A 316 7.27 10.63 -16.92
CA ASP A 316 6.50 11.68 -17.58
C ASP A 316 6.10 12.79 -16.61
N VAL A 317 5.65 12.44 -15.39
CA VAL A 317 5.35 13.41 -14.33
C VAL A 317 6.58 14.24 -13.99
N LYS A 318 7.76 13.61 -13.87
CA LYS A 318 9.02 14.32 -13.63
C LYS A 318 9.38 15.28 -14.76
N LYS A 319 9.23 14.86 -16.02
CA LYS A 319 9.47 15.73 -17.19
C LYS A 319 8.48 16.90 -17.24
N ILE A 320 7.23 16.67 -16.87
CA ILE A 320 6.22 17.72 -16.74
C ILE A 320 6.66 18.72 -15.66
N GLU A 321 7.01 18.24 -14.47
CA GLU A 321 7.47 19.07 -13.34
C GLU A 321 8.67 19.96 -13.74
N GLU A 322 9.68 19.39 -14.39
CA GLU A 322 10.86 20.12 -14.86
C GLU A 322 10.50 21.24 -15.86
N LYS A 323 9.51 21.02 -16.72
CA LYS A 323 9.02 22.03 -17.67
C LYS A 323 8.21 23.13 -16.97
N LEU A 324 7.35 22.74 -16.01
CA LEU A 324 6.46 23.65 -15.31
C LEU A 324 7.16 24.50 -14.24
N ARG A 325 8.35 24.09 -13.78
CA ARG A 325 9.18 24.88 -12.84
C ARG A 325 9.38 26.33 -13.30
N ARG A 326 9.47 26.59 -14.60
CA ARG A 326 9.63 27.95 -15.17
C ARG A 326 8.37 28.83 -15.05
N GLY A 327 7.21 28.22 -14.81
CA GLY A 327 5.91 28.87 -14.67
C GLY A 327 5.38 28.87 -13.25
N GLU A 328 6.08 28.27 -12.29
CA GLU A 328 5.59 28.03 -10.93
C GLU A 328 5.15 29.33 -10.23
N ALA A 329 6.02 30.34 -10.16
CA ALA A 329 5.70 31.64 -9.58
C ALA A 329 4.49 32.33 -10.24
N VAL A 330 4.24 32.07 -11.53
CA VAL A 330 3.08 32.62 -12.24
C VAL A 330 1.81 31.86 -11.86
N SER A 331 1.87 30.53 -11.80
CA SER A 331 0.73 29.73 -11.33
C SER A 331 0.36 30.05 -9.88
N GLU A 332 1.34 30.26 -8.99
CA GLU A 332 1.12 30.68 -7.60
C GLU A 332 0.54 32.09 -7.50
N ALA A 333 1.03 33.03 -8.30
CA ALA A 333 0.46 34.38 -8.38
C ALA A 333 -1.00 34.38 -8.86
N ASN A 334 -1.34 33.44 -9.74
CA ASN A 334 -2.71 33.17 -10.17
C ASN A 334 -3.53 32.38 -9.13
N GLY A 335 -2.89 32.06 -7.99
CA GLY A 335 -3.48 31.50 -6.79
C GLY A 335 -3.62 29.98 -6.81
N PHE A 336 -2.75 29.29 -7.55
CA PHE A 336 -2.49 27.85 -7.37
C PHE A 336 -1.89 27.62 -5.99
N ARG A 337 -2.54 26.77 -5.19
CA ARG A 337 -2.04 26.32 -3.88
C ARG A 337 -2.03 24.80 -3.86
N LYS A 338 -0.85 24.22 -4.02
CA LYS A 338 -0.64 22.79 -4.24
C LYS A 338 -1.37 21.94 -3.21
N GLU A 339 -1.17 22.22 -1.92
CA GLU A 339 -1.72 21.41 -0.81
C GLU A 339 -3.25 21.48 -0.75
N ALA A 340 -3.82 22.65 -1.03
CA ALA A 340 -5.28 22.85 -1.01
C ALA A 340 -5.97 22.12 -2.17
N ILE A 341 -5.35 22.16 -3.35
CA ILE A 341 -5.86 21.49 -4.55
C ILE A 341 -5.66 19.97 -4.43
N GLU A 342 -4.52 19.53 -3.90
CA GLU A 342 -4.20 18.11 -3.69
C GLU A 342 -5.24 17.41 -2.82
N CYS A 343 -5.62 18.02 -1.69
CA CYS A 343 -6.66 17.49 -0.80
C CYS A 343 -8.00 17.31 -1.52
N SER A 344 -8.36 18.26 -2.41
CA SER A 344 -9.60 18.21 -3.19
C SER A 344 -9.56 17.17 -4.31
N ILE A 345 -8.40 17.00 -4.94
CA ILE A 345 -8.17 16.03 -6.03
C ILE A 345 -8.09 14.60 -5.49
N TYR A 346 -7.50 14.39 -4.32
CA TYR A 346 -7.29 13.05 -3.74
C TYR A 346 -8.59 12.24 -3.68
N GLY A 347 -9.67 12.83 -3.19
CA GLY A 347 -10.98 12.17 -3.09
C GLY A 347 -11.60 11.79 -4.46
N LEU A 348 -11.24 12.50 -5.54
CA LEU A 348 -11.67 12.14 -6.90
C LEU A 348 -10.96 10.87 -7.40
N TRP A 349 -9.72 10.63 -6.95
CA TRP A 349 -8.93 9.47 -7.34
C TRP A 349 -9.09 8.27 -6.40
N GLU A 350 -9.51 8.47 -5.16
CA GLU A 350 -9.67 7.40 -4.16
C GLU A 350 -10.58 6.26 -4.66
N SER A 351 -11.65 6.61 -5.36
CA SER A 351 -12.61 5.64 -5.93
C SER A 351 -12.20 5.07 -7.30
N LEU A 352 -10.93 5.21 -7.72
CA LEU A 352 -10.44 4.73 -9.01
C LEU A 352 -10.59 3.22 -9.19
N PHE A 353 -10.65 2.43 -8.12
CA PHE A 353 -10.74 0.95 -8.21
C PHE A 353 -12.03 0.38 -7.61
N ASP A 354 -12.97 1.21 -7.20
CA ASP A 354 -14.22 0.77 -6.57
C ASP A 354 -15.12 0.08 -7.59
N LYS A 355 -15.44 -1.19 -7.33
CA LYS A 355 -16.39 -1.98 -8.14
C LYS A 355 -17.83 -1.49 -8.00
N GLU A 356 -18.14 -0.78 -6.90
CA GLU A 356 -19.45 -0.20 -6.60
C GLU A 356 -19.64 1.20 -7.20
N ALA A 357 -18.61 1.80 -7.79
CA ALA A 357 -18.75 2.92 -8.73
C ALA A 357 -19.36 2.47 -10.08
N LYS A 358 -20.24 1.46 -10.04
CA LYS A 358 -21.34 1.25 -10.98
C LYS A 358 -22.44 2.28 -10.72
N GLU A 359 -22.08 3.56 -10.61
CA GLU A 359 -23.02 4.57 -11.07
C GLU A 359 -23.28 4.19 -12.52
N ALA A 360 -24.52 3.81 -12.82
CA ALA A 360 -24.94 3.26 -14.09
C ALA A 360 -24.18 3.97 -15.22
N THR A 361 -23.58 3.24 -16.15
CA THR A 361 -22.76 3.82 -17.25
C THR A 361 -23.44 5.01 -17.92
N GLN A 362 -24.78 5.03 -17.92
CA GLN A 362 -25.64 6.14 -18.33
C GLN A 362 -25.48 7.41 -17.46
N THR A 363 -25.49 7.31 -16.13
CA THR A 363 -25.23 8.42 -15.19
C THR A 363 -23.84 9.02 -15.39
N LEU A 364 -22.81 8.18 -15.53
CA LEU A 364 -21.45 8.64 -15.78
C LEU A 364 -21.32 9.35 -17.13
N GLN A 365 -22.04 8.85 -18.15
CA GLN A 365 -22.07 9.45 -19.48
C GLN A 365 -22.86 10.76 -19.52
N MET A 366 -23.94 10.88 -18.74
CA MET A 366 -24.67 12.14 -18.53
C MET A 366 -23.79 13.18 -17.83
N ILE A 367 -23.15 12.82 -16.72
CA ILE A 367 -22.20 13.69 -15.99
C ILE A 367 -21.07 14.13 -16.93
N LYS A 368 -20.52 13.21 -17.73
CA LYS A 368 -19.49 13.53 -18.71
C LYS A 368 -19.98 14.53 -19.76
N ASN A 369 -21.19 14.34 -20.29
CA ASN A 369 -21.75 15.26 -21.29
C ASN A 369 -22.03 16.65 -20.70
N GLU A 370 -22.50 16.70 -19.46
CA GLU A 370 -22.71 17.95 -18.70
C GLU A 370 -21.38 18.69 -18.52
N ILE A 371 -20.35 18.01 -18.02
CA ILE A 371 -19.01 18.59 -17.86
C ILE A 371 -18.45 19.12 -19.19
N LEU A 372 -18.62 18.36 -20.29
CA LEU A 372 -18.16 18.78 -21.61
C LEU A 372 -18.94 19.98 -22.14
N GLY A 373 -20.24 20.06 -21.85
CA GLY A 373 -21.06 21.23 -22.13
C GLY A 373 -20.53 22.44 -21.36
N ASP A 374 -20.39 22.32 -20.05
CA ASP A 374 -19.96 23.40 -19.17
C ASP A 374 -18.56 23.94 -19.52
N LEU A 375 -17.62 23.05 -19.84
CA LEU A 375 -16.25 23.43 -20.18
C LEU A 375 -16.10 23.90 -21.63
N PHE A 376 -16.68 23.18 -22.60
CA PHE A 376 -16.29 23.29 -24.01
C PHE A 376 -17.39 23.82 -24.93
N LEU A 377 -18.63 23.96 -24.48
CA LEU A 377 -19.68 24.62 -25.26
C LEU A 377 -19.27 26.02 -25.75
N PRO A 378 -18.58 26.87 -24.93
CA PRO A 378 -18.10 28.17 -25.40
C PRO A 378 -17.16 28.08 -26.61
N LEU A 379 -16.32 27.03 -26.68
CA LEU A 379 -15.39 26.82 -27.80
C LEU A 379 -16.12 26.34 -29.07
N HIS A 380 -17.16 25.52 -28.91
CA HIS A 380 -17.93 24.99 -30.04
C HIS A 380 -18.76 26.07 -30.74
N ASN A 381 -19.31 27.02 -29.98
CA ASN A 381 -20.10 28.13 -30.50
C ASN A 381 -19.28 29.13 -31.34
N GLU A 382 -17.96 29.10 -31.28
CA GLU A 382 -17.09 29.92 -32.13
C GLU A 382 -16.81 29.32 -33.52
N VAL A 383 -16.91 27.98 -33.64
CA VAL A 383 -16.61 27.28 -34.90
C VAL A 383 -17.85 27.21 -35.81
N ALA A 384 -19.04 27.50 -35.27
CA ALA A 384 -20.24 27.72 -36.06
C ALA A 384 -20.18 29.11 -36.72
N PRO A 385 -20.30 29.23 -38.06
CA PRO A 385 -20.48 30.53 -38.67
C PRO A 385 -21.82 31.12 -38.19
N PRO A 386 -21.92 32.45 -37.99
CA PRO A 386 -23.20 33.08 -37.70
C PRO A 386 -24.17 32.89 -38.88
N PRO A 387 -25.49 32.92 -38.63
CA PRO A 387 -26.52 32.71 -39.66
C PRO A 387 -26.47 33.71 -40.80
#